data_AF-A0A7Y0QI43-F1
#
_entry.id   AF-A0A7Y0QI43-F1
#
_cell.length_a   1.000
_cell.length_b   1.000
_cell.length_c   1.000
_cell.angle_alpha   90.00
_cell.angle_beta   90.00
_cell.angle_gamma   90.00
#
_symmetry.space_group_name_H-M   'P 1'
#
loop_
_entity.id
_entity.type
_entity.pdbx_description
1 polymer ?
#
loop_
_entity_poly.entity_id
_entity_poly.type
_entity_poly.pdbx_seq_one_letter_code
_entity_poly.pdbx_strand_id
1 'polypeptide(L)'
;MNRSGSEPVADVDWASAYAYLEEQQEAILRRLADRLGRLETEVEELTRARIRAVSLEVEEERTLHSVIEADGSDLSFAFYVYREDDLRWRQPYGRSNTLRLSPEEPGRYRVRGFVRRGTESSPADTRVSTTVTLATEGT
;
A
#
# COMPACT_ATOMS: atom_id res chain seq x y z
N MET A 1 19.17 1.04 -77.19
CA MET A 1 18.69 2.27 -76.55
C MET A 1 18.61 2.02 -75.05
N ASN A 2 19.59 2.49 -74.27
CA ASN A 2 19.54 2.40 -72.80
C ASN A 2 19.55 3.82 -72.25
N ARG A 3 18.42 4.29 -71.71
CA ARG A 3 18.39 5.50 -70.89
C ARG A 3 18.66 5.07 -69.45
N SER A 4 19.91 5.22 -69.02
CA SER A 4 20.25 5.22 -67.59
C SER A 4 19.89 6.61 -67.09
N GLY A 5 18.67 6.76 -66.56
CA GLY A 5 18.24 7.95 -65.85
C GLY A 5 18.64 7.81 -64.40
N SER A 6 19.83 8.28 -64.05
CA SER A 6 20.19 8.50 -62.64
C SER A 6 19.45 9.75 -62.19
N GLU A 7 18.37 9.59 -61.42
CA GLU A 7 17.79 10.72 -60.70
C GLU A 7 18.83 11.28 -59.73
N PRO A 8 19.01 12.60 -59.64
CA PRO A 8 19.91 13.19 -58.67
C PRO A 8 19.35 12.90 -57.27
N VAL A 9 20.03 12.03 -56.53
CA VAL A 9 19.81 11.89 -55.09
C VAL A 9 20.06 13.27 -54.50
N ALA A 10 19.06 13.86 -53.87
CA ALA A 10 19.19 15.17 -53.23
C ALA A 10 20.45 15.19 -52.36
N ASP A 11 21.18 16.31 -52.41
CA ASP A 11 22.35 16.55 -51.56
C ASP A 11 21.87 16.70 -50.11
N VAL A 12 21.68 15.57 -49.44
CA VAL A 12 21.22 15.51 -48.06
C VAL A 12 22.40 15.87 -47.17
N ASP A 13 22.23 16.93 -46.37
CA ASP A 13 23.14 17.24 -45.28
C ASP A 13 22.98 16.20 -44.17
N TRP A 14 23.72 15.10 -44.31
CA TRP A 14 23.74 14.00 -43.36
C TRP A 14 24.21 14.43 -41.97
N ALA A 15 25.07 15.45 -41.86
CA ALA A 15 25.52 15.95 -40.56
C ALA A 15 24.37 16.60 -39.79
N SER A 16 23.59 17.44 -40.46
CA SER A 16 22.36 17.99 -39.88
C SER A 16 21.31 16.91 -39.58
N ALA A 17 21.20 15.90 -40.45
CA ALA A 17 20.28 14.78 -40.22
C ALA A 17 20.68 13.94 -38.99
N TYR A 18 21.98 13.67 -38.79
CA TYR A 18 22.46 12.94 -37.62
C TYR A 18 22.33 13.78 -36.33
N ALA A 19 22.70 15.06 -36.37
CA ALA A 19 22.51 15.95 -35.22
C ALA A 19 21.03 16.04 -34.80
N TYR A 20 20.13 16.14 -35.78
CA TYR A 20 18.69 16.09 -35.52
C TYR A 20 18.27 14.77 -34.88
N LEU A 21 18.74 13.62 -35.38
CA LEU A 21 18.42 12.31 -34.81
C LEU A 21 18.97 12.14 -33.38
N GLU A 22 20.18 12.61 -33.10
CA GLU A 22 20.77 12.59 -31.75
C GLU A 22 19.95 13.46 -30.79
N GLU A 23 19.53 14.65 -31.21
CA GLU A 23 18.66 15.52 -30.43
C GLU A 23 17.31 14.84 -30.13
N GLN A 24 16.70 14.20 -31.12
CA GLN A 24 15.46 13.44 -30.92
C GLN A 24 15.66 12.26 -29.95
N GLN A 25 16.77 11.53 -30.07
CA GLN A 25 17.09 10.42 -29.18
C GLN A 25 17.28 10.90 -27.73
N GLU A 26 18.01 12.00 -27.53
CA GLU A 26 18.19 12.56 -26.19
C GLU A 26 16.85 13.04 -25.60
N ALA A 27 16.01 13.70 -26.40
CA ALA A 27 14.68 14.14 -25.97
C ALA A 27 13.80 12.96 -25.55
N ILE A 28 13.84 11.84 -26.30
CA ILE A 28 13.13 10.60 -25.96
C ILE A 28 13.66 10.02 -24.65
N LEU A 29 14.99 9.91 -24.49
CA LEU A 29 15.60 9.35 -23.28
C LEU A 29 15.26 10.16 -22.03
N ARG A 30 15.31 11.50 -22.11
CA ARG A 30 14.92 12.39 -21.01
C ARG A 30 13.45 12.18 -20.64
N ARG A 31 12.56 12.12 -21.62
CA ARG A 31 11.13 11.86 -21.39
C ARG A 31 10.88 10.49 -20.75
N LEU A 32 11.62 9.47 -21.17
CA LEU A 32 11.51 8.13 -20.58
C LEU A 32 12.01 8.10 -19.14
N ALA A 33 13.16 8.73 -18.85
CA ALA A 33 13.68 8.84 -17.49
C ALA A 33 12.71 9.57 -16.56
N ASP A 34 12.15 10.70 -17.01
CA ASP A 34 11.13 11.44 -16.26
C ASP A 34 9.87 10.60 -16.00
N ARG A 35 9.44 9.82 -17.01
CA ARG A 35 8.26 8.95 -16.86
C ARG A 35 8.53 7.81 -15.89
N LEU A 36 9.71 7.20 -15.95
CA LEU A 36 10.12 6.15 -15.03
C LEU A 36 10.14 6.65 -13.59
N GLY A 37 10.80 7.79 -13.32
CA GLY A 37 10.84 8.34 -11.96
C GLY A 37 9.46 8.68 -11.40
N ARG A 38 8.54 9.18 -12.23
CA ARG A 38 7.13 9.41 -11.83
C ARG A 38 6.40 8.10 -11.54
N LEU A 39 6.57 7.09 -12.39
CA LEU A 39 5.94 5.78 -12.19
C LEU A 39 6.47 5.08 -10.93
N GLU A 40 7.76 5.16 -10.65
CA GLU A 40 8.35 4.61 -9.42
C GLU A 40 7.75 5.29 -8.18
N THR A 41 7.61 6.62 -8.21
CA THR A 41 6.97 7.39 -7.12
C THR A 41 5.50 6.99 -6.95
N GLU A 42 4.77 6.87 -8.06
CA GLU A 42 3.35 6.49 -8.06
C GLU A 42 3.15 5.07 -7.51
N VAL A 43 4.01 4.12 -7.91
CA VAL A 43 4.00 2.75 -7.36
C VAL A 43 4.29 2.78 -5.87
N GLU A 44 5.26 3.54 -5.39
CA GLU A 44 5.57 3.60 -3.96
C GLU A 44 4.41 4.18 -3.14
N GLU A 45 3.75 5.24 -3.62
CA GLU A 45 2.57 5.81 -2.95
C GLU A 45 1.37 4.84 -2.93
N LEU A 46 1.14 4.12 -4.04
CA LEU A 46 0.05 3.14 -4.13
C LEU A 46 0.29 1.88 -3.29
N THR A 47 1.55 1.52 -3.07
CA THR A 47 1.92 0.32 -2.34
C THR A 47 2.20 0.56 -0.86
N ARG A 48 2.35 1.82 -0.43
CA ARG A 48 2.51 2.20 0.97
C ARG A 48 1.32 1.74 1.80
N ALA A 49 1.62 1.05 2.90
CA ALA A 49 0.63 0.64 3.88
C ALA A 49 0.00 1.88 4.56
N ARG A 50 -1.33 1.98 4.52
CA ARG A 50 -2.08 3.04 5.19
C ARG A 50 -3.36 2.50 5.79
N ILE A 51 -3.57 2.70 7.09
CA ILE A 51 -4.86 2.39 7.73
C ILE A 51 -5.86 3.50 7.40
N ARG A 52 -7.02 3.13 6.86
CA ARG A 52 -8.17 4.02 6.67
C ARG A 52 -9.04 4.05 7.90
N ALA A 53 -9.38 2.88 8.44
CA ALA A 53 -10.26 2.76 9.60
C ALA A 53 -9.96 1.48 10.38
N VAL A 54 -10.38 1.49 11.65
CA VAL A 54 -10.48 0.29 12.48
C VAL A 54 -11.86 0.31 13.11
N SER A 55 -12.72 -0.62 12.73
CA SER A 55 -14.01 -0.83 13.38
C SER A 55 -13.84 -1.78 14.56
N LEU A 56 -14.68 -1.59 15.58
CA LEU A 56 -14.77 -2.50 16.71
C LEU A 56 -16.21 -2.52 17.18
N GLU A 57 -16.82 -3.68 17.08
CA GLU A 57 -18.21 -3.93 17.41
C GLU A 57 -18.29 -5.14 18.34
N VAL A 58 -19.36 -5.20 19.11
CA VAL A 58 -19.71 -6.35 19.93
C VAL A 58 -20.81 -7.08 19.19
N GLU A 59 -20.49 -8.26 18.69
CA GLU A 59 -21.44 -9.21 18.10
C GLU A 59 -22.16 -10.00 19.21
N GLU A 60 -22.96 -10.97 18.79
CA GLU A 60 -23.61 -11.94 19.67
C GLU A 60 -22.58 -12.66 20.57
N GLU A 61 -23.06 -13.18 21.69
CA GLU A 61 -22.25 -13.92 22.66
C GLU A 61 -21.03 -13.12 23.20
N ARG A 62 -21.13 -11.78 23.18
CA ARG A 62 -20.07 -10.85 23.64
C ARG A 62 -18.78 -10.97 22.83
N THR A 63 -18.89 -11.35 21.55
CA THR A 63 -17.74 -11.48 20.66
C THR A 63 -17.29 -10.11 20.16
N LEU A 64 -16.03 -9.75 20.45
CA LEU A 64 -15.39 -8.58 19.85
C LEU A 64 -15.07 -8.89 18.40
N HIS A 65 -15.69 -8.15 17.49
CA HIS A 65 -15.40 -8.19 16.07
C HIS A 65 -14.73 -6.88 15.66
N SER A 66 -13.50 -6.97 15.16
CA SER A 66 -12.74 -5.81 14.70
C SER A 66 -12.22 -6.05 13.30
N VAL A 67 -12.37 -5.04 12.44
CA VAL A 67 -11.89 -5.06 11.06
C VAL A 67 -10.99 -3.87 10.83
N ILE A 68 -9.83 -4.12 10.22
CA ILE A 68 -8.94 -3.06 9.75
C ILE A 68 -9.20 -2.85 8.25
N GLU A 69 -9.54 -1.63 7.89
CA GLU A 69 -9.58 -1.17 6.51
C GLU A 69 -8.25 -0.47 6.20
N ALA A 70 -7.54 -0.94 5.17
CA ALA A 70 -6.24 -0.39 4.80
C ALA A 70 -6.03 -0.36 3.29
N ASP A 71 -5.14 0.53 2.85
CA ASP A 71 -4.62 0.63 1.50
C ASP A 71 -3.16 0.18 1.47
N GLY A 72 -2.71 -0.26 0.29
CA GLY A 72 -1.36 -0.74 0.04
C GLY A 72 -1.36 -2.15 -0.54
N SER A 73 -0.16 -2.68 -0.81
CA SER A 73 0.03 -4.04 -1.32
C SER A 73 0.81 -4.89 -0.32
N ASP A 74 0.62 -6.21 -0.38
CA ASP A 74 1.26 -7.19 0.51
C ASP A 74 1.12 -6.83 2.01
N LEU A 75 -0.11 -6.50 2.41
CA LEU A 75 -0.38 -6.05 3.76
C LEU A 75 -0.37 -7.21 4.75
N SER A 76 0.22 -6.95 5.92
CA SER A 76 0.14 -7.83 7.07
C SER A 76 -0.44 -7.07 8.27
N PHE A 77 -1.34 -7.75 8.98
CA PHE A 77 -2.18 -7.18 10.03
C PHE A 77 -1.91 -7.85 11.37
N ALA A 78 -1.89 -7.06 12.44
CA ALA A 78 -1.85 -7.55 13.81
C ALA A 78 -2.88 -6.83 14.69
N PHE A 79 -3.36 -7.52 15.73
CA PHE A 79 -4.38 -7.01 16.64
C PHE A 79 -3.99 -7.22 18.09
N TYR A 80 -3.95 -6.15 18.87
CA TYR A 80 -3.63 -6.22 20.29
C TYR A 80 -4.86 -5.80 21.07
N VAL A 81 -5.33 -6.66 21.97
CA VAL A 81 -6.53 -6.44 22.78
C VAL A 81 -6.11 -6.16 24.21
N TYR A 82 -6.54 -5.00 24.69
CA TYR A 82 -6.29 -4.52 26.04
C TYR A 82 -7.60 -4.54 26.83
N ARG A 83 -7.53 -4.91 28.10
CA ARG A 83 -8.61 -4.71 29.08
C ARG A 83 -8.06 -3.81 30.18
N GLU A 84 -8.72 -2.70 30.44
CA GLU A 84 -8.28 -1.74 31.47
C GLU A 84 -6.78 -1.37 31.35
N ASP A 85 -6.32 -1.22 30.09
CA ASP A 85 -4.93 -0.90 29.72
C ASP A 85 -3.89 -2.03 29.87
N ASP A 86 -4.28 -3.18 30.41
CA ASP A 86 -3.47 -4.40 30.36
C ASP A 86 -3.64 -5.14 29.03
N LEU A 87 -2.52 -5.51 28.40
CA LEU A 87 -2.55 -6.39 27.22
C LEU A 87 -3.03 -7.78 27.65
N ARG A 88 -4.17 -8.23 27.11
CA ARG A 88 -4.74 -9.54 27.41
C ARG A 88 -4.55 -10.54 26.28
N TRP A 89 -4.54 -10.07 25.04
CA TRP A 89 -4.45 -10.94 23.88
C TRP A 89 -3.76 -10.27 22.69
N ARG A 90 -3.10 -11.07 21.85
CA ARG A 90 -2.45 -10.61 20.61
C ARG A 90 -2.67 -11.58 19.45
N GLN A 91 -3.02 -11.03 18.30
CA GLN A 91 -2.86 -11.67 17.00
C GLN A 91 -1.52 -11.23 16.42
N PRO A 92 -0.56 -12.14 16.17
CA PRO A 92 0.65 -11.78 15.46
C PRO A 92 0.33 -11.37 14.02
N TYR A 93 1.31 -10.75 13.36
CA TYR A 93 1.21 -10.34 11.96
C TYR A 93 0.83 -11.52 11.06
N GLY A 94 -0.26 -11.36 10.32
CA GLY A 94 -0.75 -12.33 9.36
C GLY A 94 -1.51 -11.65 8.21
N ARG A 95 -2.14 -12.44 7.35
CA ARG A 95 -2.95 -11.92 6.23
C ARG A 95 -4.39 -11.54 6.62
N SER A 96 -4.83 -11.93 7.82
CA SER A 96 -6.20 -11.64 8.29
C SER A 96 -6.30 -10.21 8.80
N ASN A 97 -7.14 -9.40 8.14
CA ASN A 97 -7.51 -8.06 8.58
C ASN A 97 -8.72 -8.04 9.53
N THR A 98 -9.13 -9.21 10.03
CA THR A 98 -10.26 -9.38 10.95
C THR A 98 -9.79 -10.07 12.22
N LEU A 99 -10.29 -9.58 13.35
CA LEU A 99 -10.23 -10.17 14.67
C LEU A 99 -11.63 -10.58 15.10
N ARG A 100 -11.75 -11.81 15.63
CA ARG A 100 -12.89 -12.26 16.42
C ARG A 100 -12.39 -12.84 17.73
N LEU A 101 -12.83 -12.28 18.84
CA LEU A 101 -12.41 -12.70 20.19
C LEU A 101 -13.59 -12.62 21.15
N SER A 102 -13.89 -13.72 21.84
CA SER A 102 -14.89 -13.76 22.91
C SER A 102 -14.18 -13.68 24.27
N PRO A 103 -14.05 -12.50 24.88
CA PRO A 103 -13.44 -12.36 26.20
C PRO A 103 -14.26 -13.03 27.29
N GLU A 104 -13.57 -13.67 28.24
CA GLU A 104 -14.19 -14.38 29.37
C GLU A 104 -14.82 -13.42 30.38
N GLU A 105 -14.23 -12.23 30.55
CA GLU A 105 -14.65 -11.25 31.54
C GLU A 105 -15.25 -9.99 30.90
N PRO A 106 -16.33 -9.43 31.47
CA PRO A 106 -16.84 -8.13 31.06
C PRO A 106 -15.88 -7.00 31.45
N GLY A 107 -16.00 -5.85 30.79
CA GLY A 107 -15.17 -4.67 31.05
C GLY A 107 -14.93 -3.79 29.84
N ARG A 108 -14.05 -2.80 29.99
CA ARG A 108 -13.64 -1.90 28.89
C ARG A 108 -12.51 -2.52 28.10
N TYR A 109 -12.74 -2.75 26.80
CA TYR A 109 -11.79 -3.34 25.87
C TYR A 109 -11.30 -2.31 24.85
N ARG A 110 -10.00 -2.25 24.63
CA ARG A 110 -9.38 -1.44 23.58
C ARG A 110 -8.69 -2.36 22.60
N VAL A 111 -9.02 -2.25 21.32
CA VAL A 111 -8.35 -2.98 20.23
C VAL A 111 -7.44 -2.03 19.48
N ARG A 112 -6.19 -2.42 19.34
CA ARG A 112 -5.19 -1.72 18.53
C ARG A 112 -4.86 -2.55 17.30
N GLY A 113 -5.15 -2.00 16.14
CA GLY A 113 -4.80 -2.57 14.85
C GLY A 113 -3.47 -2.03 14.34
N PHE A 114 -2.68 -2.91 13.74
CA PHE A 114 -1.40 -2.59 13.12
C PHE A 114 -1.40 -3.09 11.69
N VAL A 115 -0.83 -2.30 10.79
CA VAL A 115 -0.62 -2.67 9.39
C VAL A 115 0.80 -2.34 8.98
N ARG A 116 1.41 -3.29 8.28
CA ARG A 116 2.70 -3.12 7.61
C ARG A 116 2.67 -3.75 6.22
N ARG A 117 3.63 -3.37 5.38
CA ARG A 117 3.91 -3.99 4.09
C ARG A 117 4.94 -5.10 4.28
N GLY A 118 4.64 -6.31 3.82
CA GLY A 118 5.50 -7.49 3.93
C GLY A 118 5.58 -8.10 5.34
N THR A 119 6.43 -9.14 5.47
CA THR A 119 6.66 -9.87 6.73
C THR A 119 7.88 -9.36 7.50
N GLU A 120 8.69 -8.49 6.91
CA GLU A 120 9.90 -7.96 7.53
C GLU A 120 9.57 -6.83 8.53
N SER A 121 10.33 -6.78 9.63
CA SER A 121 10.27 -5.71 10.63
C SER A 121 10.82 -4.41 10.05
N SER A 122 10.06 -3.74 9.18
CA SER A 122 10.35 -2.35 8.82
C SER A 122 9.87 -1.43 9.95
N PRO A 123 10.64 -0.39 10.35
CA PRO A 123 10.41 0.36 11.59
C PRO A 123 9.21 1.33 11.57
N ALA A 124 8.44 1.40 10.48
CA ALA A 124 7.34 2.35 10.29
C ALA A 124 5.98 1.63 10.20
N ASP A 125 5.59 0.92 11.26
CA ASP A 125 4.24 0.35 11.35
C ASP A 125 3.19 1.46 11.45
N THR A 126 2.17 1.41 10.58
CA THR A 126 0.99 2.27 10.75
C THR A 126 0.08 1.62 11.79
N ARG A 127 -0.39 2.40 12.76
CA ARG A 127 -1.21 1.89 13.88
C ARG A 127 -2.34 2.83 14.24
N VAL A 128 -3.51 2.26 14.49
CA VAL A 128 -4.72 2.96 14.95
C VAL A 128 -5.36 2.13 16.06
N SER A 129 -6.02 2.77 17.03
CA SER A 129 -6.73 2.09 18.11
C SER A 129 -8.14 2.60 18.25
N THR A 130 -9.06 1.69 18.60
CA THR A 130 -10.45 1.97 18.93
C THR A 130 -10.84 1.24 20.22
N THR A 131 -11.87 1.72 20.91
CA THR A 131 -12.26 1.23 22.25
C THR A 131 -13.76 0.95 22.29
N VAL A 132 -14.15 -0.13 22.94
CA VAL A 132 -15.55 -0.49 23.20
C VAL A 132 -15.70 -0.94 24.66
N THR A 133 -16.90 -0.79 25.21
CA THR A 133 -17.22 -1.29 26.56
C THR A 133 -18.14 -2.50 26.42
N LEU A 134 -17.70 -3.65 26.94
CA LEU A 134 -18.56 -4.82 27.12
C LEU A 134 -19.29 -4.69 28.44
N ALA A 135 -20.61 -4.46 28.37
CA ALA A 135 -21.47 -4.43 29.55
C ALA A 135 -21.65 -5.84 30.13
N THR A 136 -21.73 -5.94 31.46
CA THR A 136 -22.35 -7.08 32.14
C THR A 136 -23.82 -7.13 31.76
N GLU A 137 -24.29 -8.22 31.16
CA GLU A 137 -25.74 -8.43 31.07
C GLU A 137 -26.33 -8.44 32.47
N GLY A 138 -27.38 -7.66 32.65
CA GLY A 138 -28.05 -7.45 33.93
C GLY A 138 -28.58 -8.75 34.50
N THR A 139 -28.44 -8.86 35.82
CA THR A 139 -29.15 -9.78 36.70
C THR A 139 -30.66 -9.62 36.57
#